data_AF-A0A8H4CH34-F1
#
_entry.id   AF-A0A8H4CH34-F1
#
_cell.length_a   1.000
_cell.length_b   1.000
_cell.length_c   1.000
_cell.angle_alpha   90.00
_cell.angle_beta   90.00
_cell.angle_gamma   90.00
#
_symmetry.space_group_name_H-M   'P 1'
#
loop_
_entity.id
_entity.type
_entity.pdbx_description
1 polymer ?
#
loop_
_entity_poly.entity_id
_entity_poly.type
_entity_poly.pdbx_seq_one_letter_code
_entity_poly.pdbx_strand_id
1 'polypeptide(L)' 'MMLYSAFAVILLAAGTAGNFLKECEFISFSLGDNDRDPFLHYSCPLSQAPYLWCSKLKLNDCIVNNLGNLEAREK' A
#
# COMPACT_ATOMS: atom_id res chain seq x y z
N MET A 1 16.46 30.54 18.21
CA MET A 1 17.09 29.23 18.41
C MET A 1 16.23 28.18 17.72
N MET A 2 16.81 27.61 16.66
CA MET A 2 16.62 26.29 16.06
C MET A 2 15.19 25.79 15.79
N LEU A 3 14.78 25.94 14.52
CA LEU A 3 13.89 25.03 13.82
C LEU A 3 14.52 23.63 13.81
N TYR A 4 13.79 22.61 14.29
CA TYR A 4 14.07 21.21 13.98
C TYR A 4 12.87 20.61 13.25
N SER A 5 12.93 20.75 11.93
CA SER A 5 12.59 19.75 10.92
C SER A 5 11.70 18.58 11.38
N ALA A 6 10.38 18.76 11.26
CA ALA A 6 9.40 17.66 11.25
C ALA A 6 9.30 17.03 9.85
N PHE A 7 10.44 16.91 9.15
CA PHE A 7 10.53 16.50 7.74
C PHE A 7 11.63 15.45 7.56
N ALA A 8 11.69 14.42 8.41
CA ALA A 8 12.68 13.34 8.26
C ALA A 8 12.35 12.03 8.99
N VAL A 9 11.07 11.73 9.24
CA VAL A 9 10.65 10.41 9.75
C VAL A 9 9.38 10.10 8.94
N ILE A 10 9.45 9.50 7.76
CA ILE A 10 9.46 8.05 7.55
C ILE A 10 9.95 7.84 6.09
N LEU A 11 11.26 7.69 5.89
CA LEU A 11 11.84 7.25 4.61
C LEU A 11 12.69 5.98 4.78
N LEU A 12 12.56 5.31 5.93
CA LEU A 12 13.34 4.12 6.29
C LEU A 12 12.60 2.80 6.06
N ALA A 13 11.45 2.80 5.40
CA ALA A 13 10.74 1.57 5.02
C ALA A 13 11.09 1.04 3.61
N ALA A 14 12.07 1.64 2.93
CA ALA A 14 12.59 1.16 1.64
C ALA A 14 13.81 0.23 1.79
N GLY A 15 14.03 -0.29 2.99
CA GLY A 15 15.26 -1.00 3.39
C GLY A 15 15.09 -2.49 3.67
N THR A 16 14.06 -3.12 3.13
CA THR A 16 13.85 -4.56 2.91
C THR A 16 12.47 -4.62 2.28
N ALA A 17 12.36 -4.82 0.97
CA ALA A 17 11.07 -5.17 0.40
C ALA A 17 10.72 -6.59 0.91
N GLY A 18 10.29 -6.68 2.16
CA GLY A 18 9.65 -7.87 2.70
C GLY A 18 8.56 -8.25 1.71
N ASN A 19 8.46 -9.54 1.41
CA ASN A 19 7.43 -9.98 0.49
C ASN A 19 6.09 -9.59 1.11
N PHE A 20 5.37 -8.66 0.49
CA PHE A 20 4.07 -8.16 0.95
C PHE A 20 3.13 -9.31 1.36
N LEU A 21 3.17 -10.42 0.61
CA LEU A 21 2.36 -11.61 0.86
C LEU A 21 2.81 -12.44 2.07
N LYS A 22 4.02 -12.22 2.58
CA LYS A 22 4.54 -12.84 3.81
C LYS A 22 4.27 -11.99 5.04
N GLU A 23 4.37 -10.68 4.90
CA GLU A 23 4.31 -9.76 6.04
C GLU A 23 2.88 -9.31 6.34
N CYS A 24 2.02 -9.18 5.33
CA CYS A 24 0.67 -8.64 5.51
C CYS A 24 -0.40 -9.75 5.54
N GLU A 25 -1.43 -9.52 6.33
CA GLU A 25 -2.55 -10.43 6.58
C GLU A 25 -3.87 -9.86 6.04
N PHE A 26 -4.93 -10.69 6.04
CA PHE A 26 -6.28 -10.32 5.61
C PHE A 26 -6.36 -9.73 4.20
N ILE A 27 -5.52 -10.25 3.29
CA ILE A 27 -5.46 -9.80 1.90
C ILE A 27 -6.76 -10.21 1.19
N SER A 28 -7.49 -9.23 0.66
CA SER A 28 -8.75 -9.47 -0.05
C SER A 28 -8.97 -8.48 -1.18
N PHE A 29 -9.72 -8.92 -2.19
CA PHE A 29 -10.10 -8.09 -3.33
C PHE A 29 -11.58 -7.72 -3.23
N SER A 30 -11.88 -6.48 -3.54
CA SER A 30 -13.27 -6.04 -3.71
C SER A 30 -13.38 -5.10 -4.90
N LEU A 31 -14.61 -4.92 -5.38
CA LEU A 31 -14.96 -3.77 -6.19
C LEU A 31 -15.48 -2.65 -5.27
N GLY A 32 -15.24 -1.40 -5.64
CA GLY A 32 -15.80 -0.24 -4.97
C GLY A 32 -17.21 0.06 -5.44
N ASP A 33 -17.71 1.23 -5.04
CA ASP A 33 -19.06 1.66 -5.37
C ASP A 33 -19.30 1.64 -6.89
N ASN A 34 -20.44 1.06 -7.29
CA ASN A 34 -20.85 0.86 -8.68
C ASN A 34 -19.99 -0.13 -9.49
N ASP A 35 -19.25 -1.03 -8.83
CA ASP A 35 -18.46 -2.09 -9.47
C ASP A 35 -17.36 -1.60 -10.43
N ARG A 36 -16.94 -0.33 -10.30
CA ARG A 36 -16.01 0.31 -11.24
C ARG A 36 -14.54 0.18 -10.86
N ASP A 37 -14.25 0.37 -9.58
CA ASP A 37 -12.87 0.49 -9.12
C ASP A 37 -12.44 -0.75 -8.34
N PRO A 38 -11.43 -1.50 -8.80
CA PRO A 38 -10.90 -2.64 -8.07
C PRO A 38 -10.00 -2.17 -6.91
N PHE A 39 -10.22 -2.75 -5.74
CA PHE A 39 -9.46 -2.48 -4.53
C PHE A 39 -8.80 -3.74 -3.98
N LEU A 40 -7.58 -3.57 -3.46
CA LEU A 40 -6.89 -4.53 -2.61
C LEU A 40 -6.93 -4.04 -1.17
N HIS A 41 -7.51 -4.84 -0.27
CA HIS A 41 -7.51 -4.59 1.16
C HIS A 41 -6.47 -5.50 1.81
N TYR A 42 -5.74 -4.97 2.78
CA TYR A 42 -4.69 -5.72 3.49
C TYR A 42 -4.41 -5.08 4.84
N SER A 43 -3.85 -5.85 5.76
CA SER A 43 -3.36 -5.34 7.04
C SER A 43 -1.90 -5.72 7.22
N CYS A 44 -1.01 -4.74 7.40
CA CYS A 44 0.40 -5.02 7.64
C CYS A 44 0.75 -4.78 9.11
N PRO A 45 1.67 -5.57 9.69
CA PRO A 45 2.07 -5.42 11.07
C PRO A 45 2.76 -4.09 11.32
N LEU A 46 2.59 -3.55 12.52
CA LEU A 46 3.29 -2.37 13.01
C LEU A 46 4.19 -2.78 14.18
N SER A 47 5.33 -2.12 14.33
CA SER A 47 6.23 -2.32 15.47
C SER A 47 5.65 -1.87 16.81
N GLN A 48 4.52 -1.16 16.79
CA GLN A 48 3.83 -0.61 17.96
C GLN A 48 2.32 -0.71 17.79
N ALA A 49 1.57 -0.65 18.89
CA ALA A 49 0.12 -0.60 18.87
C ALA A 49 -0.38 0.46 17.86
N PRO A 50 -1.37 0.16 16.99
CA PRO A 50 -2.29 -1.00 17.03
C PRO A 50 -1.76 -2.34 16.47
N TYR A 51 -0.44 -2.54 16.31
CA TYR A 51 0.26 -3.76 15.85
C TYR A 51 -0.14 -4.31 14.47
N LEU A 52 -1.25 -3.85 13.91
CA LEU A 52 -1.75 -4.10 12.57
C LEU A 52 -2.35 -2.79 12.03
N TRP A 53 -2.07 -2.50 10.75
CA TRP A 53 -2.58 -1.32 10.06
C TRP A 53 -3.38 -1.71 8.82
N CYS A 54 -4.70 -1.50 8.89
CA CYS A 54 -5.61 -1.74 7.77
C CYS A 54 -5.38 -0.71 6.66
N SER A 55 -5.16 -1.19 5.45
CA SER A 55 -4.91 -0.38 4.26
C SER A 55 -5.81 -0.79 3.11
N LYS A 56 -6.07 0.17 2.22
CA LYS A 56 -6.82 -0.05 0.98
C LYS A 56 -6.07 0.59 -0.18
N LEU A 57 -5.79 -0.20 -1.22
CA LEU A 57 -5.13 0.24 -2.46
C LEU A 57 -6.11 0.17 -3.62
N LYS A 58 -6.28 1.27 -4.35
CA LYS A 58 -7.02 1.30 -5.63
C LYS A 58 -6.08 0.79 -6.73
N LEU A 59 -6.36 -0.38 -7.31
CA LEU A 59 -5.44 -0.99 -8.27
C LEU A 59 -5.27 -0.16 -9.55
N ASN A 60 -6.31 0.56 -9.97
CA ASN A 60 -6.24 1.46 -11.13
C ASN A 60 -5.22 2.61 -10.96
N ASP A 61 -4.81 2.93 -9.73
CA ASP A 61 -3.78 3.95 -9.49
C ASP A 61 -2.36 3.40 -9.74
N CYS A 62 -2.19 2.08 -9.73
CA CYS A 62 -0.88 1.41 -9.77
C CYS A 62 -0.73 0.40 -10.90
N ILE A 63 -1.82 -0.02 -11.54
CA ILE A 63 -1.82 -1.02 -12.61
C ILE A 63 -2.58 -0.44 -13.79
N VAL A 64 -1.97 -0.48 -14.97
CA VAL A 64 -2.59 -0.09 -16.23
C VAL A 64 -2.71 -1.29 -17.14
N ASN A 65 -3.77 -1.30 -17.96
CA ASN A 65 -3.91 -2.27 -19.04
C ASN A 65 -3.35 -1.66 -20.33
N ASN A 66 -2.21 -2.17 -20.78
CA ASN A 66 -1.59 -1.84 -22.05
C ASN A 66 -1.85 -2.95 -23.06
N LEU A 67 -2.90 -2.77 -23.88
CA LEU A 67 -3.26 -3.69 -24.97
C LEU A 67 -3.44 -5.16 -24.54
N GLY A 68 -3.99 -5.39 -23.35
CA GLY A 68 -4.22 -6.72 -22.78
C GLY A 68 -3.13 -7.16 -21.79
N ASN A 69 -2.04 -6.40 -21.65
CA ASN A 69 -0.99 -6.66 -20.66
C ASN A 69 -1.17 -5.76 -19.45
N LEU A 70 -1.08 -6.33 -18.24
CA LEU A 70 -1.10 -5.55 -17.00
C LEU A 70 0.32 -5.09 -16.67
N GLU A 71 0.50 -3.78 -16.56
CA GLU A 71 1.79 -3.15 -16.27
C GLU A 71 1.68 -2.33 -14.98
N ALA A 72 2.72 -2.40 -14.15
CA ALA A 72 2.83 -1.56 -12.96
C ALA A 72 3.17 -0.12 -13.35
N ARG A 73 2.57 0.83 -12.65
CA ARG A 73 2.82 2.26 -12.79
C ARG A 73 3.09 2.86 -11.41
N GLU A 74 4.19 3.58 -11.29
CA GLU A 74 4.45 4.43 -10.13
C GLU A 74 3.71 5.76 -10.28
N LYS A 75 3.17 6.27 -9.17
CA LYS A 75 2.36 7.49 -9.12
C LYS A 75 3.22 8.74 -9.15
#